data_AF-A0A3Q2YYG1-F1
#
_entry.id   AF-A0A3Q2YYG1-F1
#
_cell.length_a   1.000
_cell.length_b   1.000
_cell.length_c   1.000
_cell.angle_alpha   90.00
_cell.angle_beta   90.00
_cell.angle_gamma   90.00
#
_symmetry.space_group_name_H-M   'P 1'
#
loop_
_entity.id
_entity.type
_entity.pdbx_description
1 polymer ?
#
loop_
_entity_poly.entity_id
_entity_poly.type
_entity_poly.pdbx_seq_one_letter_code
_entity_poly.pdbx_strand_id
1 'polypeptide(L)'
;VPHRRGCPSAAFVDLSAAYDTVQHRLLIKKLFDLTAAAKLCNIIRCLLSNRMFHVTLNNKKSRWFHQNNGLPQGSVLAPLLFNVYTNDQPLPEGCSRFIYADDLAITTQQHTFPEVESTLERGLSDMSAYYLENHLRPNPGKTQICSFHLKNREAKRELNVTWDGIGLENHQHPVYLGVTLDRTLSYQECRRCWTIGVGAAGWMA
;
A
#
# COMPACT_ATOMS: atom_id res chain seq x y z
N VAL A 1 -23.89 -31.35 -3.06
CA VAL A 1 -22.47 -31.08 -3.37
C VAL A 1 -21.86 -30.41 -2.14
N PRO A 2 -20.81 -30.93 -1.50
CA PRO A 2 -20.23 -30.24 -0.35
C PRO A 2 -19.63 -28.92 -0.85
N HIS A 3 -20.08 -27.79 -0.31
CA HIS A 3 -19.43 -26.50 -0.53
C HIS A 3 -17.97 -26.60 -0.06
N ARG A 4 -17.04 -26.80 -1.00
CA ARG A 4 -15.60 -26.64 -0.73
C ARG A 4 -15.41 -25.17 -0.36
N ARG A 5 -15.28 -24.89 0.94
CA ARG A 5 -14.93 -23.56 1.46
C ARG A 5 -13.56 -23.22 0.87
N GLY A 6 -13.45 -22.09 0.17
CA GLY A 6 -12.17 -21.63 -0.37
C GLY A 6 -11.21 -21.24 0.76
N CYS A 7 -9.95 -21.05 0.41
CA CYS A 7 -8.88 -20.55 1.27
C CYS A 7 -8.66 -19.05 0.97
N PRO A 8 -9.48 -18.13 1.53
CA PRO A 8 -9.29 -16.71 1.32
C PRO A 8 -7.99 -16.27 1.96
N SER A 9 -7.14 -15.59 1.21
CA SER A 9 -5.85 -15.07 1.68
C SER A 9 -5.61 -13.68 1.13
N ALA A 10 -4.82 -12.88 1.85
CA ALA A 10 -4.49 -11.51 1.50
C ALA A 10 -2.98 -11.27 1.55
N ALA A 11 -2.52 -10.39 0.68
CA ALA A 11 -1.22 -9.74 0.72
C ALA A 11 -1.44 -8.24 0.96
N PHE A 12 -0.87 -7.72 2.03
CA PHE A 12 -0.85 -6.31 2.41
C PHE A 12 0.44 -5.71 1.88
N VAL A 13 0.33 -5.06 0.72
CA VAL A 13 1.46 -4.53 -0.03
C VAL A 13 1.90 -3.20 0.57
N ASP A 14 3.19 -3.10 0.89
CA ASP A 14 3.82 -1.87 1.37
C ASP A 14 4.57 -1.18 0.22
N LEU A 15 4.33 0.11 0.04
CA LEU A 15 5.06 0.96 -0.90
C LEU A 15 6.00 1.90 -0.13
N SER A 16 7.30 1.79 -0.40
CA SER A 16 8.31 2.65 0.22
C SER A 16 8.17 4.10 -0.21
N ALA A 17 7.87 4.97 0.75
CA ALA A 17 7.74 6.42 0.55
C ALA A 17 6.78 6.75 -0.63
N ALA A 18 5.60 6.13 -0.62
CA ALA A 18 4.62 6.21 -1.71
C ALA A 18 4.33 7.65 -2.16
N TYR A 19 4.05 8.55 -1.21
CA TYR A 19 3.82 9.96 -1.54
C TYR A 19 5.05 10.65 -2.13
N ASP A 20 6.26 10.34 -1.66
CA ASP A 20 7.48 11.03 -2.08
C ASP A 20 7.98 10.57 -3.47
N THR A 21 7.55 9.39 -3.91
CA THR A 21 7.97 8.78 -5.19
C THR A 21 7.13 9.22 -6.39
N VAL A 22 5.94 9.82 -6.16
CA VAL A 22 5.03 10.26 -7.23
C VAL A 22 5.71 11.22 -8.21
N GLN A 23 5.83 10.82 -9.46
CA GLN A 23 6.40 11.68 -10.50
C GLN A 23 5.36 12.68 -11.01
N HIS A 24 5.63 13.98 -10.89
CA HIS A 24 4.67 15.04 -11.25
C HIS A 24 4.24 14.97 -12.72
N ARG A 25 5.18 14.73 -13.64
CA ARG A 25 4.87 14.66 -15.08
C ARG A 25 3.87 13.55 -15.39
N LEU A 26 4.07 12.36 -14.83
CA LEU A 26 3.16 11.24 -15.01
C LEU A 26 1.81 11.48 -14.33
N LEU A 27 1.80 12.06 -13.13
CA LEU A 27 0.57 12.43 -12.42
C LEU A 27 -0.29 13.40 -13.24
N ILE A 28 0.32 14.46 -13.77
CA ILE A 28 -0.40 15.46 -14.59
C ILE A 28 -0.94 14.83 -15.87
N LYS A 29 -0.19 13.91 -16.49
CA LYS A 29 -0.67 13.14 -17.65
C LYS A 29 -1.91 12.32 -17.30
N LYS A 30 -1.84 11.49 -16.25
CA LYS A 30 -2.98 10.67 -15.80
C LYS A 30 -4.19 11.51 -15.41
N LEU A 31 -3.97 12.64 -14.74
CA LEU A 31 -5.03 13.57 -14.38
C LEU A 31 -5.71 14.16 -15.62
N PHE A 32 -4.94 14.50 -16.65
CA PHE A 32 -5.48 15.00 -17.91
C PHE A 32 -6.27 13.91 -18.64
N ASP A 33 -5.72 12.69 -18.71
CA ASP A 33 -6.37 11.55 -19.37
C ASP A 33 -7.73 11.21 -18.70
N LEU A 34 -7.86 11.42 -17.39
CA LEU A 34 -9.10 11.18 -16.64
C LEU A 34 -10.12 12.32 -16.73
N THR A 35 -9.66 13.58 -16.74
CA THR A 35 -10.56 14.75 -16.59
C THR A 35 -10.75 15.56 -17.86
N ALA A 36 -9.86 15.41 -18.85
CA ALA A 36 -9.73 16.27 -20.03
C ALA A 36 -9.62 17.78 -19.70
N ALA A 37 -9.32 18.14 -18.45
CA ALA A 37 -9.39 19.51 -17.96
C ALA A 37 -8.00 20.16 -17.85
N ALA A 38 -7.55 20.80 -18.95
CA ALA A 38 -6.24 21.45 -19.00
C ALA A 38 -6.03 22.52 -17.90
N LYS A 39 -7.09 23.28 -17.55
CA LYS A 39 -7.03 24.29 -16.49
C LYS A 39 -6.74 23.67 -15.11
N LEU A 40 -7.42 22.57 -14.78
CA LEU A 40 -7.19 21.83 -13.54
C LEU A 40 -5.76 21.30 -13.50
N CYS A 41 -5.29 20.69 -14.60
CA CYS A 41 -3.92 20.20 -14.71
C CYS A 41 -2.88 21.30 -14.49
N ASN A 42 -3.12 22.51 -15.01
CA ASN A 42 -2.24 23.66 -14.77
C ASN A 42 -2.22 24.09 -13.30
N ILE A 43 -3.38 24.10 -12.62
CA ILE A 43 -3.45 24.43 -11.18
C ILE A 43 -2.65 23.41 -10.37
N ILE A 44 -2.86 22.11 -10.61
CA ILE A 44 -2.14 21.05 -9.89
C ILE A 44 -0.64 21.11 -10.21
N ARG A 45 -0.26 21.36 -11.46
CA ARG A 45 1.15 21.52 -11.84
C ARG A 45 1.79 22.70 -11.09
N CYS A 46 1.14 23.85 -11.04
CA CYS A 46 1.64 25.01 -10.29
C CYS A 46 1.74 24.73 -8.79
N LEU A 47 0.76 24.01 -8.22
CA LEU A 47 0.76 23.61 -6.81
C LEU A 47 1.96 22.72 -6.43
N LEU A 48 2.38 21.85 -7.35
CA LEU A 48 3.47 20.90 -7.13
C LEU A 48 4.86 21.45 -7.52
N SER A 49 4.91 22.48 -8.37
CA SER A 49 6.16 23.03 -8.91
C SER A 49 6.91 23.93 -7.93
N ASN A 50 8.24 24.07 -8.11
CA ASN A 50 9.12 25.00 -7.40
C ASN A 50 9.08 24.91 -5.87
N ARG A 51 8.71 23.74 -5.33
CA ARG A 51 8.74 23.51 -3.89
C ARG A 51 10.19 23.35 -3.43
N MET A 52 10.54 24.04 -2.36
CA MET A 52 11.81 23.86 -1.68
C MET A 52 11.59 23.52 -0.22
N PHE A 53 12.47 22.68 0.33
CA PHE A 53 12.48 22.33 1.74
C PHE A 53 13.91 22.38 2.28
N HIS A 54 14.04 22.49 3.59
CA HIS A 54 15.30 22.30 4.31
C HIS A 54 14.99 21.58 5.62
N VAL A 55 15.97 20.87 6.16
CA VAL A 55 15.84 20.13 7.41
C VAL A 55 16.52 20.92 8.51
N THR A 56 15.85 21.05 9.66
CA THR A 56 16.45 21.64 10.86
C THR A 56 16.62 20.54 11.90
N LEU A 57 17.86 20.33 12.36
CA LEU A 57 18.19 19.37 13.41
C LEU A 57 19.11 20.06 14.43
N ASN A 58 18.75 20.04 15.72
CA ASN A 58 19.53 20.65 16.80
C ASN A 58 19.96 22.10 16.49
N ASN A 59 19.01 22.93 16.03
CA ASN A 59 19.21 24.33 15.59
C ASN A 59 20.15 24.54 14.38
N LYS A 60 20.61 23.47 13.73
CA LYS A 60 21.37 23.54 12.48
C LYS A 60 20.42 23.32 11.30
N LYS A 61 20.48 24.21 10.32
CA LYS A 61 19.70 24.13 9.08
C LYS A 61 20.55 23.52 7.98
N SER A 62 19.97 22.60 7.21
CA SER A 62 20.55 22.17 5.95
C SER A 62 20.45 23.30 4.91
N ARG A 63 21.14 23.12 3.77
CA ARG A 63 20.83 23.89 2.57
C ARG A 63 19.39 23.63 2.11
N TRP A 64 18.87 24.53 1.27
CA TRP A 64 17.61 24.32 0.57
C TRP A 64 17.75 23.23 -0.48
N PHE A 65 16.71 22.40 -0.60
CA PHE A 65 16.58 21.34 -1.58
C PHE A 65 15.31 21.56 -2.39
N HIS A 66 15.37 21.33 -3.70
CA HIS A 66 14.19 21.30 -4.55
C HIS A 66 13.49 19.96 -4.46
N GLN A 67 12.18 19.98 -4.24
CA GLN A 67 11.32 18.80 -4.28
C GLN A 67 10.79 18.61 -5.70
N ASN A 68 11.49 17.80 -6.50
CA ASN A 68 11.14 17.53 -7.90
C ASN A 68 10.08 16.44 -8.06
N ASN A 69 9.98 15.54 -7.09
CA ASN A 69 9.01 14.45 -7.06
C ASN A 69 8.27 14.47 -5.72
N GLY A 70 7.13 13.81 -5.73
CA GLY A 70 6.34 13.53 -4.57
C GLY A 70 5.24 14.53 -4.30
N LEU A 71 4.31 14.12 -3.46
CA LEU A 71 3.16 14.91 -3.06
C LEU A 71 3.47 15.69 -1.77
N PRO A 72 2.85 16.86 -1.59
CA PRO A 72 3.02 17.67 -0.40
C PRO A 72 2.46 16.96 0.84
N GLN A 73 3.36 16.50 1.72
CA GLN A 73 2.97 15.95 3.03
C GLN A 73 2.14 16.98 3.81
N GLY A 74 1.01 16.53 4.38
CA GLY A 74 0.05 17.40 5.08
C GLY A 74 -0.93 18.15 4.17
N SER A 75 -0.87 17.98 2.85
CA SER A 75 -1.92 18.50 1.96
C SER A 75 -3.15 17.58 1.96
N VAL A 76 -4.33 18.19 2.10
CA VAL A 76 -5.62 17.50 1.95
C VAL A 76 -5.78 16.87 0.56
N LEU A 77 -5.09 17.40 -0.45
CA LEU A 77 -5.15 16.89 -1.82
C LEU A 77 -4.19 15.72 -2.08
N ALA A 78 -3.21 15.47 -1.21
CA ALA A 78 -2.21 14.43 -1.46
C ALA A 78 -2.85 13.02 -1.59
N PRO A 79 -3.75 12.57 -0.71
CA PRO A 79 -4.42 11.27 -0.88
C PRO A 79 -5.25 11.19 -2.16
N LEU A 80 -5.94 12.27 -2.55
CA LEU A 80 -6.74 12.30 -3.77
C LEU A 80 -5.85 12.20 -5.02
N LEU A 81 -4.74 12.94 -5.05
CA LEU A 81 -3.79 12.89 -6.15
C LEU A 81 -3.09 11.53 -6.23
N PHE A 82 -2.84 10.89 -5.09
CA PHE A 82 -2.31 9.53 -5.07
C PHE A 82 -3.31 8.52 -5.65
N ASN A 83 -4.60 8.61 -5.28
CA ASN A 83 -5.64 7.77 -5.87
C ASN A 83 -5.75 7.97 -7.39
N VAL A 84 -5.63 9.20 -7.88
CA VAL A 84 -5.57 9.50 -9.33
C VAL A 84 -4.35 8.84 -9.97
N TYR A 85 -3.21 8.83 -9.28
CA TYR A 85 -1.97 8.25 -9.77
C TYR A 85 -2.04 6.73 -9.95
N THR A 86 -2.70 6.04 -9.01
CA THR A 86 -2.83 4.58 -8.96
C THR A 86 -4.16 4.06 -9.52
N ASN A 87 -4.99 4.93 -10.10
CA ASN A 87 -6.34 4.57 -10.56
C ASN A 87 -6.34 3.50 -11.66
N ASP A 88 -5.29 3.46 -12.49
CA ASP A 88 -5.09 2.51 -13.59
C ASP A 88 -4.27 1.28 -13.18
N GLN A 89 -4.08 1.06 -11.88
CA GLN A 89 -3.42 -0.13 -11.36
C GLN A 89 -4.14 -1.40 -11.88
N PRO A 90 -3.42 -2.40 -12.39
CA PRO A 90 -4.03 -3.63 -12.88
C PRO A 90 -4.63 -4.43 -11.73
N LEU A 91 -5.70 -5.16 -12.02
CA LEU A 91 -6.26 -6.16 -11.12
C LEU A 91 -5.84 -7.55 -11.63
N PRO A 92 -4.94 -8.26 -10.93
CA PRO A 92 -4.55 -9.59 -11.34
C PRO A 92 -5.74 -10.56 -11.38
N GLU A 93 -5.69 -11.49 -12.33
CA GLU A 93 -6.75 -12.47 -12.52
C GLU A 93 -6.84 -13.43 -11.32
N GLY A 94 -8.04 -13.62 -10.79
CA GLY A 94 -8.25 -14.42 -9.57
C GLY A 94 -7.93 -13.69 -8.27
N CYS A 95 -7.63 -12.38 -8.35
CA CYS A 95 -7.47 -11.50 -7.20
C CYS A 95 -8.58 -10.44 -7.13
N SER A 96 -8.87 -10.01 -5.92
CA SER A 96 -9.62 -8.80 -5.59
C SER A 96 -8.68 -7.80 -4.93
N ARG A 97 -8.98 -6.51 -5.04
CA ARG A 97 -8.13 -5.44 -4.54
C ARG A 97 -8.89 -4.47 -3.67
N PHE A 98 -8.25 -4.04 -2.59
CA PHE A 98 -8.71 -2.97 -1.71
C PHE A 98 -7.60 -1.93 -1.62
N ILE A 99 -7.88 -0.70 -2.07
CA ILE A 99 -6.95 0.43 -1.98
C ILE A 99 -7.56 1.46 -1.06
N TYR A 100 -6.75 1.99 -0.14
CA TYR A 100 -7.08 3.19 0.59
C TYR A 100 -5.83 4.06 0.72
N ALA A 101 -5.75 5.09 -0.12
CA ALA A 101 -4.56 5.93 -0.23
C ALA A 101 -3.31 5.07 -0.52
N ASP A 102 -2.31 5.06 0.36
CA ASP A 102 -1.09 4.26 0.25
C ASP A 102 -1.22 2.81 0.76
N ASP A 103 -2.28 2.49 1.51
CA ASP A 103 -2.55 1.12 1.96
C ASP A 103 -3.19 0.30 0.82
N LEU A 104 -2.54 -0.81 0.45
CA LEU A 104 -3.04 -1.74 -0.55
C LEU A 104 -3.15 -3.16 0.02
N ALA A 105 -4.32 -3.77 -0.15
CA ALA A 105 -4.52 -5.19 0.06
C ALA A 105 -4.96 -5.89 -1.23
N ILE A 106 -4.25 -6.94 -1.60
CA ILE A 106 -4.63 -7.87 -2.67
C ILE A 106 -5.10 -9.15 -2.01
N THR A 107 -6.30 -9.61 -2.36
CA THR A 107 -6.89 -10.83 -1.79
C THR A 107 -7.17 -11.83 -2.89
N THR A 108 -7.05 -13.12 -2.60
CA THR A 108 -7.47 -14.19 -3.49
C THR A 108 -8.23 -15.25 -2.70
N GLN A 109 -9.10 -15.99 -3.38
CA GLN A 109 -9.83 -17.12 -2.79
C GLN A 109 -9.76 -18.28 -3.76
N GLN A 110 -8.93 -19.28 -3.45
CA GLN A 110 -8.78 -20.50 -4.24
C GLN A 110 -9.20 -21.74 -3.44
N HIS A 111 -9.19 -22.92 -4.06
CA HIS A 111 -9.60 -24.15 -3.39
C HIS A 111 -8.46 -24.83 -2.63
N THR A 112 -7.21 -24.58 -3.05
CA THR A 112 -6.02 -25.16 -2.42
C THR A 112 -4.98 -24.08 -2.10
N PHE A 113 -4.17 -24.30 -1.06
CA PHE A 113 -3.09 -23.38 -0.70
C PHE A 113 -2.05 -23.16 -1.82
N PRO A 114 -1.63 -24.19 -2.59
CA PRO A 114 -0.74 -23.97 -3.73
C PRO A 114 -1.35 -23.11 -4.85
N GLU A 115 -2.66 -23.21 -5.07
CA GLU A 115 -3.37 -22.30 -6.00
C GLU A 115 -3.38 -20.86 -5.47
N VAL A 116 -3.58 -20.67 -4.16
CA VAL A 116 -3.48 -19.35 -3.52
C VAL A 116 -2.08 -18.77 -3.70
N GLU A 117 -1.04 -19.55 -3.38
CA GLU A 117 0.36 -19.14 -3.47
C GLU A 117 0.69 -18.70 -4.91
N SER A 118 0.46 -19.58 -5.89
CA SER A 118 0.71 -19.27 -7.31
C SER A 118 -0.11 -18.08 -7.83
N THR A 119 -1.35 -17.91 -7.38
CA THR A 119 -2.19 -16.77 -7.79
C THR A 119 -1.68 -15.46 -7.19
N LEU A 120 -1.27 -15.46 -5.92
CA LEU A 120 -0.68 -14.29 -5.26
C LEU A 120 0.68 -13.94 -5.87
N GLU A 121 1.56 -14.91 -6.09
CA GLU A 121 2.88 -14.67 -6.70
C GLU A 121 2.75 -14.04 -8.10
N ARG A 122 1.89 -14.61 -8.94
CA ARG A 122 1.60 -14.05 -10.27
C ARG A 122 1.04 -12.63 -10.16
N GLY A 123 0.07 -12.41 -9.27
CA GLY A 123 -0.52 -11.10 -9.10
C GLY A 123 0.45 -10.04 -8.58
N LEU A 124 1.34 -10.41 -7.66
CA LEU A 124 2.40 -9.52 -7.17
C LEU A 124 3.45 -9.23 -8.25
N SER A 125 3.79 -10.21 -9.08
CA SER A 125 4.68 -10.01 -10.23
C SER A 125 4.11 -9.01 -11.24
N ASP A 126 2.84 -9.15 -11.63
CA ASP A 126 2.17 -8.22 -12.55
C ASP A 126 2.14 -6.80 -11.97
N MET A 127 1.89 -6.70 -10.66
CA MET A 127 1.89 -5.46 -9.91
C MET A 127 3.27 -4.80 -9.84
N SER A 128 4.34 -5.59 -9.81
CA SER A 128 5.72 -5.08 -9.78
C SER A 128 6.11 -4.37 -11.06
N ALA A 129 5.73 -4.95 -12.20
CA ALA A 129 5.91 -4.32 -13.50
C ALA A 129 5.19 -2.97 -13.54
N TYR A 130 3.93 -2.92 -13.11
CA TYR A 130 3.18 -1.67 -13.00
C TYR A 130 3.86 -0.65 -12.08
N TYR A 131 4.33 -1.06 -10.90
CA TYR A 131 4.99 -0.13 -9.98
C TYR A 131 6.28 0.43 -10.55
N LEU A 132 7.07 -0.39 -11.22
CA LEU A 132 8.30 0.05 -11.86
C LEU A 132 8.02 1.10 -12.94
N GLU A 133 7.03 0.86 -13.81
CA GLU A 133 6.61 1.80 -14.85
C GLU A 133 6.07 3.12 -14.27
N ASN A 134 5.40 3.04 -13.13
CA ASN A 134 4.85 4.20 -12.43
C ASN A 134 5.81 4.79 -11.39
N HIS A 135 7.10 4.42 -11.40
CA HIS A 135 8.12 4.92 -10.46
C HIS A 135 7.79 4.74 -8.97
N LEU A 136 6.89 3.81 -8.64
CA LEU A 136 6.57 3.40 -7.29
C LEU A 136 7.56 2.33 -6.84
N ARG A 137 7.80 2.25 -5.54
CA ARG A 137 8.80 1.34 -4.97
C ARG A 137 8.12 0.31 -4.07
N PRO A 138 7.82 -0.89 -4.58
CA PRO A 138 7.33 -1.97 -3.73
C PRO A 138 8.37 -2.33 -2.67
N ASN A 139 7.90 -2.74 -1.50
CA ASN A 139 8.73 -3.16 -0.40
C ASN A 139 8.35 -4.57 0.05
N PRO A 140 8.90 -5.61 -0.62
CA PRO A 140 8.62 -7.00 -0.26
C PRO A 140 8.95 -7.30 1.20
N GLY A 141 10.01 -6.69 1.76
CA GLY A 141 10.43 -6.92 3.15
C GLY A 141 9.49 -6.37 4.22
N LYS A 142 8.55 -5.48 3.87
CA LYS A 142 7.47 -5.04 4.77
C LYS A 142 6.08 -5.52 4.34
N THR A 143 6.01 -6.20 3.20
CA THR A 143 4.76 -6.73 2.69
C THR A 143 4.42 -8.01 3.44
N GLN A 144 3.20 -8.06 3.96
CA GLN A 144 2.73 -9.12 4.83
C GLN A 144 1.66 -9.94 4.13
N ILE A 145 1.63 -11.25 4.38
CA ILE A 145 0.59 -12.13 3.89
C ILE A 145 -0.16 -12.78 5.04
N CYS A 146 -1.45 -13.06 4.84
CA CYS A 146 -2.30 -13.71 5.82
C CYS A 146 -3.32 -14.61 5.13
N SER A 147 -3.52 -15.81 5.67
CA SER A 147 -4.62 -16.71 5.26
C SER A 147 -5.74 -16.67 6.29
N PHE A 148 -6.97 -16.47 5.82
CA PHE A 148 -8.18 -16.42 6.63
C PHE A 148 -8.91 -17.76 6.54
N HIS A 149 -9.19 -18.40 7.66
CA HIS A 149 -9.96 -19.64 7.67
C HIS A 149 -10.74 -19.84 8.97
N LEU A 150 -11.96 -20.37 8.86
CA LEU A 150 -12.80 -20.68 10.02
C LEU A 150 -12.29 -21.88 10.84
N LYS A 151 -11.42 -22.72 10.26
CA LYS A 151 -10.76 -23.81 10.97
C LYS A 151 -9.35 -23.39 11.41
N ASN A 152 -9.13 -23.31 12.72
CA ASN A 152 -7.85 -22.90 13.32
C ASN A 152 -6.62 -23.68 12.83
N ARG A 153 -6.77 -24.96 12.45
CA ARG A 153 -5.64 -25.77 11.94
C ARG A 153 -5.20 -25.33 10.54
N GLU A 154 -6.13 -24.90 9.70
CA GLU A 154 -5.86 -24.45 8.33
C GLU A 154 -5.48 -22.96 8.30
N ALA A 155 -6.03 -22.13 9.20
CA ALA A 155 -5.63 -20.72 9.38
C ALA A 155 -4.21 -20.52 9.98
N LYS A 156 -3.61 -21.59 10.51
CA LYS A 156 -2.22 -21.60 11.01
C LYS A 156 -1.21 -21.98 9.94
N ARG A 157 -1.67 -22.37 8.74
CA ARG A 157 -0.75 -22.73 7.67
C ARG A 157 -0.08 -21.46 7.15
N GLU A 158 1.24 -21.48 7.14
CA GLU A 158 2.05 -20.45 6.51
C GLU A 158 2.01 -20.64 5.00
N LEU A 159 1.76 -19.56 4.29
CA LEU A 159 1.83 -19.49 2.84
C LEU A 159 3.29 -19.32 2.43
N ASN A 160 3.75 -20.08 1.44
CA ASN A 160 5.06 -19.89 0.85
C ASN A 160 4.92 -19.05 -0.42
N VAL A 161 4.90 -17.72 -0.27
CA VAL A 161 4.81 -16.76 -1.38
C VAL A 161 6.11 -16.00 -1.48
N THR A 162 6.69 -15.99 -2.66
CA THR A 162 7.90 -15.22 -2.97
C THR A 162 7.57 -14.02 -3.84
N TRP A 163 8.18 -12.88 -3.52
CA TRP A 163 8.04 -11.65 -4.29
C TRP A 163 9.39 -10.98 -4.49
N ASP A 164 9.79 -10.76 -5.75
CA ASP A 164 11.11 -10.24 -6.14
C ASP A 164 12.29 -11.02 -5.50
N GLY A 165 12.12 -12.34 -5.34
CA GLY A 165 13.12 -13.23 -4.74
C GLY A 165 13.14 -13.22 -3.21
N ILE A 166 12.23 -12.48 -2.55
CA ILE A 166 12.11 -12.41 -1.09
C ILE A 166 10.86 -13.20 -0.66
N GLY A 167 11.02 -14.11 0.30
CA GLY A 167 9.88 -14.79 0.93
C GLY A 167 9.09 -13.82 1.81
N LEU A 168 7.78 -13.72 1.58
CA LEU A 168 6.93 -12.79 2.31
C LEU A 168 6.60 -13.29 3.73
N GLU A 169 6.51 -12.36 4.67
CA GLU A 169 6.25 -12.69 6.07
C GLU A 169 4.77 -13.00 6.31
N ASN A 170 4.50 -14.15 6.94
CA ASN A 170 3.15 -14.55 7.33
C ASN A 170 2.75 -13.90 8.65
N HIS A 171 1.81 -12.96 8.60
CA HIS A 171 1.27 -12.32 9.79
C HIS A 171 -0.12 -12.86 10.13
N GLN A 172 -0.29 -13.23 11.40
CA GLN A 172 -1.52 -13.84 11.90
C GLN A 172 -2.62 -12.82 12.21
N HIS A 173 -2.22 -11.59 12.50
CA HIS A 173 -3.09 -10.48 12.89
C HIS A 173 -2.63 -9.20 12.17
N PRO A 174 -2.79 -9.13 10.83
CA PRO A 174 -2.37 -7.95 10.08
C PRO A 174 -3.22 -6.75 10.50
N VAL A 175 -2.56 -5.61 10.68
CA VAL A 175 -3.23 -4.32 10.91
C VAL A 175 -3.43 -3.67 9.54
N TYR A 176 -4.68 -3.41 9.20
CA TYR A 176 -5.05 -2.73 7.96
C TYR A 176 -5.98 -1.57 8.31
N LEU A 177 -5.62 -0.34 7.93
CA LEU A 177 -6.38 0.88 8.24
C LEU A 177 -6.68 1.08 9.73
N GLY A 178 -5.74 0.70 10.60
CA GLY A 178 -5.90 0.79 12.06
C GLY A 178 -6.86 -0.24 12.67
N VAL A 179 -7.35 -1.20 11.87
CA VAL A 179 -8.13 -2.34 12.34
C VAL A 179 -7.24 -3.57 12.32
N THR A 180 -7.13 -4.24 13.48
CA THR A 180 -6.50 -5.56 13.55
C THR A 180 -7.48 -6.58 12.99
N LEU A 181 -7.12 -7.23 11.88
CA LEU A 181 -7.96 -8.26 11.29
C LEU A 181 -7.69 -9.59 11.99
N ASP A 182 -8.69 -10.09 12.72
CA ASP A 182 -8.65 -11.45 13.25
C ASP A 182 -9.04 -12.48 12.18
N ARG A 183 -8.41 -13.64 12.24
CA ARG A 183 -8.47 -14.76 11.29
C ARG A 183 -9.85 -15.31 11.02
N THR A 184 -10.72 -15.21 12.01
CA THR A 184 -12.11 -15.66 11.91
C THR A 184 -13.01 -14.60 11.28
N LEU A 185 -12.50 -13.38 11.06
CA LEU A 185 -13.27 -12.17 10.77
C LEU A 185 -14.42 -11.97 11.76
N SER A 186 -14.35 -12.58 12.95
CA SER A 186 -15.40 -12.51 13.97
C SER A 186 -15.38 -11.19 14.75
N TYR A 187 -14.37 -10.34 14.53
CA TYR A 187 -14.16 -9.07 15.21
C TYR A 187 -14.05 -9.17 16.75
N GLN A 188 -13.93 -10.38 17.32
CA GLN A 188 -13.84 -10.57 18.78
C GLN A 188 -12.55 -9.99 19.37
N GLU A 189 -11.49 -9.90 18.56
CA GLU A 189 -10.20 -9.32 18.94
C GLU A 189 -9.99 -7.92 18.35
N CYS A 190 -11.07 -7.17 18.08
CA CYS A 190 -11.00 -5.78 17.64
C CYS A 190 -10.58 -4.87 18.80
N ARG A 191 -9.30 -4.87 19.19
CA ARG A 191 -8.74 -3.80 20.01
C ARG A 191 -8.48 -2.61 19.07
N ARG A 192 -9.33 -1.60 19.15
CA ARG A 192 -9.02 -0.24 18.64
C ARG A 192 -7.74 0.25 19.33
N CYS A 193 -6.57 -0.01 18.73
CA CYS A 193 -5.37 0.75 19.04
C CYS A 193 -5.31 1.95 18.10
N TRP A 194 -6.07 2.99 18.45
CA TRP A 194 -5.69 4.35 18.10
C TRP A 194 -4.51 4.73 19.00
N THR A 195 -3.31 4.26 18.68
CA THR A 195 -2.09 4.88 19.18
C THR A 195 -1.62 5.80 18.08
N ILE A 196 -2.12 7.03 18.12
CA ILE A 196 -1.48 8.16 17.45
C ILE A 196 -0.03 8.13 17.95
N GLY A 197 0.92 7.89 17.06
CA GLY A 197 2.34 7.99 17.33
C GLY A 197 2.71 9.45 17.63
N VAL A 198 2.32 9.95 18.80
CA VAL A 198 2.99 11.07 19.43
C VAL A 198 4.27 10.47 20.01
N GLY A 199 5.40 10.79 19.38
CA GLY A 199 6.70 10.50 19.94
C GLY A 199 6.82 11.13 21.32
N ALA A 200 6.62 10.32 22.36
CA ALA A 200 7.03 10.63 23.72
C ALA A 200 8.56 10.47 23.79
N ALA A 201 9.29 11.49 23.34
CA ALA A 201 10.67 11.70 23.75
C ALA A 201 10.63 12.50 25.06
N GLY A 202 11.21 11.91 26.10
CA GLY A 202 11.03 12.29 27.50
C GLY A 202 11.44 13.71 27.87
N TRP A 203 10.63 14.31 28.73
CA TRP A 203 11.04 15.32 29.68
C TRP A 203 11.35 14.60 30.99
N MET A 204 12.62 14.61 31.41
CA MET A 204 13.06 14.46 32.81
C MET A 204 14.56 14.76 32.88
N ALA A 205 14.87 16.06 33.06
CA ALA A 205 15.94 16.63 33.89
C ALA A 205 15.93 18.15 33.70
#